data_AF-S8DPG2-F1
#
_entry.id   AF-S8DPG2-F1
#
_cell.length_a   1.000
_cell.length_b   1.000
_cell.length_c   1.000
_cell.angle_alpha   90.00
_cell.angle_beta   90.00
_cell.angle_gamma   90.00
#
_symmetry.space_group_name_H-M   'P 1'
#
loop_
_entity.id
_entity.type
_entity.pdbx_description
1 polymer ?
#
loop_
_entity_poly.entity_id
_entity_poly.type
_entity_poly.pdbx_seq_one_letter_code
_entity_poly.pdbx_strand_id
1 'polypeptide(L)'
;MASLFRAAAPLRAIAARALHTEVAQAPATTPHALSLIRSQPSQYVVASVAGRRYLLAPRDLLTVPRLKDVQVGDVLALSEIHEVGSREFTMRGSPVIPPQKIRVEATVVEHTKGKMEVIFKKKRRKGYQKTIKHKQTYTRLRIGPIDIVEQ
;
A
#
# COMPACT_ATOMS: atom_id res chain seq x y z
N MET A 1 14.14 -65.26 -42.59
CA MET A 1 14.54 -63.97 -43.19
C MET A 1 13.28 -63.16 -43.47
N ALA A 2 12.75 -62.46 -42.46
CA ALA A 2 11.59 -61.57 -42.61
C ALA A 2 11.99 -60.20 -42.05
N SER A 3 11.93 -59.21 -42.94
CA SER A 3 12.45 -57.86 -42.80
C SER A 3 11.59 -56.98 -41.90
N LEU A 4 12.33 -56.19 -41.11
CA LEU A 4 12.05 -54.85 -40.58
C LEU A 4 10.98 -54.06 -41.35
N PHE A 5 10.11 -53.36 -40.62
CA PHE A 5 9.88 -51.91 -40.69
C PHE A 5 8.61 -51.55 -39.89
N ARG A 6 8.78 -51.17 -38.61
CA ARG A 6 7.72 -50.51 -37.84
C ARG A 6 7.84 -49.01 -38.08
N ALA A 7 6.84 -48.45 -38.77
CA ALA A 7 6.76 -47.03 -39.08
C ALA A 7 6.83 -46.17 -37.80
N ALA A 8 7.71 -45.17 -37.80
CA ALA A 8 7.78 -44.14 -36.78
C ALA A 8 6.60 -43.17 -36.93
N ALA A 9 5.82 -42.99 -35.88
CA ALA A 9 4.78 -41.96 -35.83
C ALA A 9 5.43 -40.55 -35.80
N PRO A 10 4.88 -39.55 -36.51
CA PRO A 10 5.43 -38.21 -36.46
C PRO A 10 5.13 -37.59 -35.09
N LEU A 11 6.18 -37.07 -34.45
CA LEU A 11 6.09 -36.27 -33.24
C LEU A 11 5.09 -35.12 -33.46
N ARG A 12 3.98 -35.15 -32.73
CA ARG A 12 3.03 -34.04 -32.67
C ARG A 12 3.78 -32.86 -32.06
N ALA A 13 4.16 -31.89 -32.89
CA ALA A 13 4.80 -30.66 -32.43
C ALA A 13 3.87 -29.98 -31.41
N ILE A 14 4.32 -29.91 -30.16
CA ILE A 14 3.67 -29.09 -29.13
C ILE A 14 3.85 -27.66 -29.60
N ALA A 15 2.78 -27.07 -30.15
CA ALA A 15 2.72 -25.65 -30.41
C ALA A 15 2.80 -24.93 -29.05
N ALA A 16 4.01 -24.55 -28.65
CA ALA A 16 4.22 -23.60 -27.58
C ALA A 16 3.60 -22.29 -28.07
N ARG A 17 2.36 -22.03 -27.65
CA ARG A 17 1.71 -20.73 -27.83
C ARG A 17 2.49 -19.76 -26.95
N ALA A 18 3.56 -19.19 -27.51
CA ALA A 18 4.24 -18.05 -26.94
C ALA A 18 3.23 -16.90 -26.93
N LEU A 19 2.50 -16.76 -25.81
CA LEU A 19 1.91 -15.47 -25.46
C LEU A 19 3.12 -14.55 -25.32
N HIS A 20 3.35 -13.74 -26.34
CA HIS A 20 4.32 -12.67 -26.26
C HIS A 20 3.74 -11.74 -25.20
N THR A 21 4.19 -11.90 -23.96
CA THR A 21 4.09 -10.83 -22.99
C THR A 21 4.92 -9.72 -23.59
N GLU A 22 4.27 -8.78 -24.28
CA GLU A 22 4.92 -7.56 -24.72
C GLU A 22 5.55 -6.96 -23.45
N VAL A 23 6.87 -6.98 -23.40
CA VAL A 23 7.61 -6.33 -22.33
C VAL A 23 7.35 -4.85 -22.53
N ALA A 24 6.37 -4.32 -21.80
CA ALA A 24 6.09 -2.90 -21.78
C ALA A 24 7.41 -2.19 -21.47
N GLN A 25 7.87 -1.36 -22.41
CA GLN A 25 9.12 -0.63 -22.27
C GLN A 25 9.02 0.23 -21.00
N ALA A 26 9.95 0.04 -20.07
CA ALA A 26 9.97 0.83 -18.87
C ALA A 26 10.09 2.32 -19.24
N PRO A 27 9.29 3.22 -18.63
CA PRO A 27 9.34 4.64 -18.98
C PRO A 27 10.73 5.21 -18.72
N ALA A 28 11.32 5.85 -19.74
CA ALA A 28 12.69 6.36 -19.69
C ALA A 28 12.87 7.61 -18.79
N THR A 29 11.78 8.30 -18.43
CA THR A 29 11.83 9.56 -17.67
C THR A 29 10.76 9.60 -16.57
N THR A 30 11.09 10.23 -15.44
CA THR A 30 10.18 10.36 -14.29
C THR A 30 8.85 11.10 -14.55
N PRO A 31 8.78 12.22 -15.30
CA PRO A 31 7.50 12.88 -15.59
C PRO A 31 6.60 12.01 -16.47
N HIS A 32 7.18 11.29 -17.44
CA HIS A 32 6.43 10.35 -18.28
C HIS A 32 5.81 9.22 -17.44
N ALA A 33 6.56 8.67 -16.47
CA ALA A 33 6.03 7.66 -15.55
C ALA A 33 4.84 8.20 -14.72
N LEU A 34 4.93 9.44 -14.23
CA LEU A 34 3.84 10.08 -13.47
C LEU A 34 2.59 10.31 -14.33
N SER A 35 2.76 10.73 -15.57
CA SER A 35 1.67 10.90 -16.54
C SER A 35 0.95 9.57 -16.81
N LEU A 36 1.71 8.48 -16.98
CA LEU A 36 1.15 7.14 -17.13
C LEU A 36 0.36 6.71 -15.89
N ILE A 37 0.93 6.86 -14.68
CA ILE A 37 0.24 6.54 -13.41
C ILE A 37 -1.07 7.32 -13.28
N ARG A 38 -1.06 8.61 -13.66
CA ARG A 38 -2.24 9.48 -13.63
C ARG A 38 -3.35 9.00 -14.57
N SER A 39 -2.98 8.49 -15.75
CA SER A 39 -3.95 7.99 -16.74
C SER A 39 -4.66 6.70 -16.33
N GLN A 40 -4.10 5.93 -15.38
CA GLN A 40 -4.68 4.68 -14.93
C GLN A 40 -5.91 4.89 -14.03
N PRO A 41 -6.86 3.94 -13.98
CA PRO A 41 -8.08 4.09 -13.17
C PRO A 41 -7.86 3.89 -11.67
N SER A 42 -6.77 3.23 -11.27
CA SER A 42 -6.48 2.87 -9.87
C SER A 42 -5.06 3.26 -9.48
N GLN A 43 -4.94 4.07 -8.43
CA GLN A 43 -3.66 4.47 -7.85
C GLN A 43 -3.60 4.10 -6.36
N TYR A 44 -2.37 3.95 -5.87
CA TYR A 44 -2.06 3.84 -4.46
C TYR A 44 -0.84 4.68 -4.12
N VAL A 45 -0.69 4.96 -2.83
CA VAL A 45 0.47 5.60 -2.24
C VAL A 45 0.95 4.79 -1.05
N VAL A 46 2.27 4.74 -0.85
CA VAL A 46 2.85 4.32 0.43
C VAL A 46 3.33 5.56 1.17
N ALA A 47 2.65 5.91 2.25
CA ALA A 47 2.96 7.09 3.06
C ALA A 47 3.26 6.72 4.51
N SER A 48 4.12 7.51 5.15
CA SER A 48 4.44 7.41 6.57
C SER A 48 3.50 8.32 7.37
N VAL A 49 2.79 7.74 8.33
CA VAL A 49 1.91 8.46 9.26
C VAL A 49 2.22 7.99 10.67
N ALA A 50 2.45 8.93 11.60
CA ALA A 50 2.81 8.64 12.98
C ALA A 50 3.99 7.63 13.12
N GLY A 51 4.99 7.74 12.24
CA GLY A 51 6.19 6.91 12.25
C GLY A 51 6.04 5.51 11.67
N ARG A 52 4.93 5.20 11.00
CA ARG A 52 4.68 3.89 10.36
C ARG A 52 4.24 4.08 8.91
N ARG A 53 4.69 3.19 8.01
CA ARG A 53 4.29 3.20 6.60
C ARG A 53 2.99 2.45 6.38
N TYR A 54 2.12 3.01 5.56
CA TYR A 54 0.83 2.45 5.17
C TYR A 54 0.68 2.47 3.66
N LEU A 55 0.10 1.41 3.11
CA LEU A 55 -0.40 1.39 1.74
C LEU A 55 -1.82 1.96 1.75
N LEU A 56 -2.03 3.01 0.98
CA LEU A 56 -3.24 3.81 0.99
C LEU A 56 -3.78 3.95 -0.43
N ALA A 57 -5.06 3.65 -0.60
CA ALA A 57 -5.82 3.99 -1.79
C ALA A 57 -6.73 5.20 -1.50
N PRO A 58 -7.18 5.92 -2.54
CA PRO A 58 -8.21 6.94 -2.38
C PRO A 58 -9.44 6.34 -1.72
N ARG A 59 -10.06 7.07 -0.79
CA ARG A 59 -11.25 6.61 -0.06
C ARG A 59 -10.98 5.44 0.89
N ASP A 60 -9.76 5.28 1.39
CA ASP A 60 -9.48 4.37 2.51
C ASP A 60 -9.80 5.00 3.86
N LEU A 61 -10.09 4.15 4.86
CA LEU A 61 -10.24 4.55 6.26
C LEU A 61 -9.05 4.03 7.06
N LEU A 62 -8.12 4.93 7.36
CA LEU A 62 -6.89 4.60 8.08
C LEU A 62 -7.07 4.85 9.58
N THR A 63 -6.77 3.86 10.42
CA THR A 63 -6.74 4.02 11.88
C THR A 63 -5.29 4.15 12.35
N VAL A 64 -4.96 5.31 12.94
CA VAL A 64 -3.62 5.64 13.44
C VAL A 64 -3.62 5.87 14.95
N PRO A 65 -2.45 5.78 15.63
CA PRO A 65 -2.31 6.25 17.01
C PRO A 65 -2.86 7.67 17.19
N ARG A 66 -3.35 7.99 18.39
CA ARG A 66 -3.98 9.28 18.65
C ARG A 66 -3.05 10.45 18.32
N LEU A 67 -3.47 11.28 17.36
CA LEU A 67 -2.88 12.58 17.09
C LEU A 67 -3.45 13.58 18.10
N LYS A 68 -2.57 14.34 18.78
CA LYS A 68 -2.98 15.29 19.83
C LYS A 68 -3.35 16.65 19.27
N ASP A 69 -2.70 17.07 18.19
CA ASP A 69 -2.71 18.43 17.68
C ASP A 69 -3.75 18.65 16.56
N VAL A 70 -4.71 17.73 16.42
CA VAL A 70 -5.67 17.72 15.31
C VAL A 70 -7.08 17.51 15.85
N GLN A 71 -8.05 18.23 15.27
CA GLN A 71 -9.47 18.14 15.57
C GLN A 71 -10.21 17.34 14.51
N VAL A 72 -11.44 16.92 14.83
CA VAL A 72 -12.31 16.23 13.87
C VAL A 72 -12.75 17.22 12.79
N GLY A 73 -12.60 16.84 11.53
CA GLY A 73 -12.88 17.69 10.36
C GLY A 73 -11.62 18.32 9.74
N ASP A 74 -10.49 18.34 10.45
CA ASP A 74 -9.24 18.90 9.92
C ASP A 74 -8.74 18.10 8.72
N VAL A 75 -8.13 18.81 7.77
CA VAL A 75 -7.51 18.24 6.57
C VAL A 75 -6.01 18.26 6.74
N LEU A 76 -5.39 17.07 6.74
CA LEU A 76 -3.96 16.87 6.89
C LEU A 76 -3.33 16.56 5.53
N ALA A 77 -2.30 17.31 5.13
CA ALA A 77 -1.48 16.94 3.99
C ALA A 77 -0.47 15.87 4.41
N LEU A 78 -0.39 14.77 3.65
CA LEU A 78 0.61 13.72 3.90
C LEU A 78 1.99 14.22 3.46
N SER A 79 2.89 14.44 4.43
CA SER A 79 4.23 14.98 4.18
C SER A 79 5.21 13.94 3.63
N GLU A 80 5.17 12.72 4.14
CA GLU A 80 6.13 11.66 3.82
C GLU A 80 5.50 10.60 2.91
N ILE A 81 5.54 10.85 1.60
CA ILE A 81 5.13 9.87 0.58
C ILE A 81 6.36 9.19 -0.02
N HIS A 82 6.48 7.88 0.13
CA HIS A 82 7.64 7.12 -0.33
C HIS A 82 7.45 6.50 -1.70
N GLU A 83 6.21 6.12 -2.04
CA GLU A 83 5.88 5.41 -3.27
C GLU A 83 4.53 5.88 -3.75
N VAL A 84 4.40 6.02 -5.06
CA VAL A 84 3.12 6.13 -5.76
C VAL A 84 3.10 5.09 -6.84
N GLY A 85 1.98 4.42 -7.02
CA GLY A 85 1.87 3.42 -8.04
C GLY A 85 0.47 3.21 -8.52
N SER A 86 0.41 2.43 -9.57
CA SER A 86 -0.78 1.95 -10.23
C SER A 86 -0.56 0.47 -10.51
N ARG A 87 -1.40 -0.16 -11.34
CA ARG A 87 -1.27 -1.60 -11.58
C ARG A 87 0.00 -1.95 -12.35
N GLU A 88 0.40 -1.09 -13.29
CA GLU A 88 1.49 -1.38 -14.23
C GLU A 88 2.76 -0.56 -13.92
N PHE A 89 2.58 0.66 -13.41
CA PHE A 89 3.68 1.59 -13.17
C PHE A 89 3.78 1.94 -11.69
N THR A 90 5.00 1.94 -11.15
CA THR A 90 5.30 2.34 -9.77
C THR A 90 6.50 3.27 -9.76
N MET A 91 6.39 4.39 -9.08
CA MET A 91 7.47 5.34 -8.84
C MET A 91 7.83 5.32 -7.36
N ARG A 92 9.10 5.07 -7.07
CA ARG A 92 9.66 5.11 -5.72
C ARG A 92 10.51 6.35 -5.52
N GLY A 93 10.33 7.01 -4.39
CA GLY A 93 11.21 8.08 -3.93
C GLY A 93 12.51 7.53 -3.37
N SER A 94 13.52 8.39 -3.30
CA SER A 94 14.80 8.10 -2.67
C SER A 94 15.22 9.32 -1.82
N PRO A 95 14.80 9.44 -0.54
CA PRO A 95 13.99 8.53 0.29
C PRO A 95 12.47 8.82 0.33
N VAL A 96 12.06 10.03 -0.06
CA VAL A 96 10.66 10.51 -0.11
C VAL A 96 10.46 11.19 -1.46
N ILE A 97 9.24 11.13 -2.00
CA ILE A 97 8.87 11.84 -3.23
C ILE A 97 8.64 13.31 -2.88
N PRO A 98 9.20 14.27 -3.63
CA PRO A 98 9.02 15.69 -3.35
C PRO A 98 7.53 16.08 -3.32
N PRO A 99 7.08 16.89 -2.34
CA PRO A 99 5.67 17.27 -2.19
C PRO A 99 5.13 18.11 -3.36
N GLN A 100 6.03 18.67 -4.19
CA GLN A 100 5.64 19.39 -5.40
C GLN A 100 5.06 18.47 -6.48
N LYS A 101 5.39 17.18 -6.47
CA LYS A 101 4.94 16.21 -7.50
C LYS A 101 3.64 15.50 -7.12
N ILE A 102 3.41 15.30 -5.83
CA ILE A 102 2.28 14.51 -5.32
C ILE A 102 1.73 15.17 -4.08
N ARG A 103 0.41 15.39 -4.08
CA ARG A 103 -0.35 15.87 -2.93
C ARG A 103 -1.41 14.82 -2.59
N VAL A 104 -1.45 14.41 -1.33
CA VAL A 104 -2.50 13.56 -0.79
C VAL A 104 -2.99 14.19 0.49
N GLU A 105 -4.30 14.39 0.56
CA GLU A 105 -4.96 14.95 1.74
C GLU A 105 -5.68 13.84 2.49
N ALA A 106 -5.70 13.95 3.82
CA ALA A 106 -6.40 13.03 4.70
C ALA A 106 -7.26 13.83 5.68
N THR A 107 -8.57 13.57 5.68
CA THR A 107 -9.51 14.24 6.59
C THR A 107 -9.65 13.45 7.88
N VAL A 108 -9.63 14.14 9.02
CA VAL A 108 -9.88 13.50 10.32
C VAL A 108 -11.37 13.23 10.49
N VAL A 109 -11.75 11.97 10.55
CA VAL A 109 -13.15 11.54 10.67
C VAL A 109 -13.59 11.51 12.12
N GLU A 110 -12.80 10.88 12.99
CA GLU A 110 -13.14 10.76 14.40
C GLU A 110 -11.92 10.41 15.27
N HIS A 111 -12.03 10.71 16.56
CA HIS A 111 -11.16 10.15 17.57
C HIS A 111 -11.87 9.04 18.33
N THR A 112 -11.48 7.81 18.07
CA THR A 112 -12.12 6.63 18.65
C THR A 112 -11.27 6.00 19.76
N LYS A 113 -11.90 5.14 20.55
CA LYS A 113 -11.21 4.31 21.56
C LYS A 113 -11.32 2.85 21.14
N GLY A 114 -10.21 2.13 21.19
CA GLY A 114 -10.19 0.70 20.93
C GLY A 114 -10.94 -0.11 21.97
N LYS A 115 -10.90 -1.43 21.79
CA LYS A 115 -11.35 -2.39 22.80
C LYS A 115 -10.56 -2.18 24.10
N MET A 116 -11.22 -2.42 25.23
CA MET A 116 -10.52 -2.44 26.52
C MET A 116 -9.55 -3.62 26.55
N GLU A 117 -8.27 -3.32 26.71
CA GLU A 117 -7.22 -4.32 26.87
C GLU A 117 -7.01 -4.61 28.35
N VAL A 118 -7.05 -5.89 28.69
CA VAL A 118 -6.93 -6.37 30.06
C VAL A 118 -5.70 -7.26 30.16
N ILE A 119 -4.68 -6.77 30.87
CA ILE A 119 -3.43 -7.48 31.11
C ILE A 119 -3.45 -8.04 32.53
N PHE A 120 -3.49 -9.36 32.66
CA PHE A 120 -3.41 -10.04 33.95
C PHE A 120 -1.97 -10.46 34.25
N LYS A 121 -1.39 -9.93 35.33
CA LYS A 121 -0.05 -10.27 35.81
C LYS A 121 -0.18 -11.14 37.06
N LYS A 122 0.47 -12.31 37.07
CA LYS A 122 0.46 -13.24 38.21
C LYS A 122 1.85 -13.83 38.44
N LYS A 123 2.27 -13.96 39.71
CA LYS A 123 3.47 -14.72 40.10
C LYS A 123 3.08 -15.95 40.91
N ARG A 124 3.66 -17.10 40.57
CA ARG A 124 3.39 -18.38 41.24
C ARG A 124 3.83 -18.33 42.71
N ARG A 125 3.00 -18.84 43.63
CA ARG A 125 3.28 -18.98 45.08
C ARG A 125 3.74 -17.68 45.78
N LYS A 126 3.41 -16.51 45.24
CA LYS A 126 3.73 -15.20 45.86
C LYS A 126 2.49 -14.39 46.23
N GLY A 127 1.29 -14.93 46.04
CA GLY A 127 0.02 -14.19 46.19
C GLY A 127 -0.19 -13.05 45.19
N TYR A 128 0.87 -12.61 44.50
CA TYR A 128 0.84 -11.50 43.55
C TYR A 128 -0.05 -11.80 42.34
N GLN A 129 -1.12 -11.02 42.23
CA GLN A 129 -2.05 -10.97 41.09
C GLN A 129 -2.43 -9.50 40.86
N LYS A 130 -2.32 -9.02 39.63
CA LYS A 130 -2.68 -7.64 39.24
C LYS A 130 -3.35 -7.65 37.88
N THR A 131 -4.55 -7.08 37.81
CA THR A 131 -5.26 -6.86 36.55
C THR A 131 -5.10 -5.40 36.14
N ILE A 132 -4.45 -5.15 35.01
CA ILE A 132 -4.28 -3.80 34.44
C ILE A 132 -5.25 -3.67 33.28
N LYS A 133 -6.13 -2.67 33.35
CA LYS A 133 -7.05 -2.34 32.26
C LYS A 133 -6.58 -1.05 31.63
N HIS A 134 -6.44 -1.02 30.32
CA HIS A 134 -6.19 0.22 29.59
C HIS A 134 -7.02 0.23 28.31
N LYS A 135 -7.40 1.44 27.86
CA LYS A 135 -8.23 1.63 26.68
C LYS A 135 -7.49 2.56 25.72
N GLN A 136 -6.94 1.99 24.64
CA GLN A 136 -6.11 2.72 23.70
C GLN A 136 -6.97 3.71 22.89
N THR A 137 -6.42 4.90 22.64
CA THR A 137 -7.05 5.93 21.81
C THR A 137 -6.46 5.91 20.40
N TYR A 138 -7.30 6.17 19.41
CA TYR A 138 -6.93 6.19 17.99
C TYR A 138 -7.56 7.39 17.29
N THR A 139 -7.03 7.73 16.13
CA THR A 139 -7.63 8.70 15.20
C THR A 139 -7.92 7.98 13.89
N ARG A 140 -9.11 8.20 13.34
CA ARG A 140 -9.49 7.69 12.03
C ARG A 140 -9.35 8.79 11.00
N LEU A 141 -8.63 8.48 9.94
CA LEU A 141 -8.38 9.35 8.81
C LEU A 141 -9.07 8.78 7.58
N ARG A 142 -9.72 9.66 6.81
CA ARG A 142 -10.24 9.35 5.49
C ARG A 142 -9.23 9.83 4.46
N ILE A 143 -8.71 8.92 3.65
CA ILE A 143 -7.77 9.29 2.60
C ILE A 143 -8.55 9.90 1.43
N GLY A 144 -8.13 11.09 1.02
CA GLY A 144 -8.65 11.84 -0.11
C GLY A 144 -8.15 11.30 -1.46
N PRO A 145 -8.36 12.04 -2.55
CA PRO A 145 -7.77 11.73 -3.84
C PRO A 145 -6.23 11.84 -3.81
N ILE A 146 -5.58 11.16 -4.75
CA ILE A 146 -4.14 11.28 -4.98
C ILE A 146 -3.96 12.25 -6.14
N ASP A 147 -3.49 13.46 -5.84
CA ASP A 147 -3.27 14.50 -6.84
C ASP A 147 -1.81 14.48 -7.29
N ILE A 148 -1.58 14.13 -8.55
CA ILE A 148 -0.27 14.16 -9.19
C ILE A 148 -0.16 15.49 -9.93
N VAL A 149 0.75 16.35 -9.48
CA VAL A 149 0.95 17.70 -10.02
C VAL A 149 2.07 17.66 -11.07
N GLU A 150 1.74 18.04 -12.31
CA GLU A 150 2.72 18.25 -13.38
C GLU A 150 3.36 19.63 -13.26
N GLN A 151 4.68 19.69 -13.45
CA GLN A 151 5.40 20.91 -13.80
C GLN A 151 5.80 20.81 -15.26
#